data_AF-A0A965RBG2-F1
#
_entry.id   AF-A0A965RBG2-F1
#
_cell.length_a   1.000
_cell.length_b   1.000
_cell.length_c   1.000
_cell.angle_alpha   90.00
_cell.angle_beta   90.00
_cell.angle_gamma   90.00
#
_symmetry.space_group_name_H-M   'P 1'
#
loop_
_entity.id
_entity.type
_entity.pdbx_description
1 polymer ?
#
loop_
_entity_poly.entity_id
_entity_poly.type
_entity_poly.pdbx_seq_one_letter_code
_entity_poly.pdbx_strand_id
1 'polypeptide(L)'
;RARAALTQSDRVLFVIDAAADPQALAWSEERNCLPSGVPVTLLVNKIDLNAPAATVTGADHVIAVSARTGEGLPALREHLKACMGYDSAETGLVSARARHVEALQRAERHAERAFEQLTQSRAGELVAEELRLAQGALGEITGEFHSDDLLGRIFGSFCIGK
;
A
#
# COMPACT_ATOMS: atom_id res chain seq x y z
N ARG A 1 -14.24 10.15 16.63
CA ARG A 1 -13.13 10.36 15.68
C ARG A 1 -12.15 9.18 15.67
N ALA A 2 -11.51 8.83 16.80
CA ALA A 2 -10.60 7.66 16.86
C ALA A 2 -11.26 6.34 16.41
N ARG A 3 -12.47 6.00 16.91
CA ARG A 3 -13.17 4.76 16.55
C ARG A 3 -13.57 4.62 15.08
N ALA A 4 -13.84 5.72 14.38
CA ALA A 4 -14.20 5.69 12.96
C ALA A 4 -12.98 5.46 12.05
N ALA A 5 -11.79 5.87 12.49
CA ALA A 5 -10.54 5.61 11.78
C ALA A 5 -10.11 4.13 11.90
N LEU A 6 -10.42 3.46 13.03
CA LEU A 6 -10.06 2.07 13.28
C LEU A 6 -10.60 1.08 12.25
N THR A 7 -11.76 1.35 11.65
CA THR A 7 -12.39 0.47 10.67
C THR A 7 -11.69 0.48 9.30
N GLN A 8 -10.85 1.48 9.02
CA GLN A 8 -10.03 1.59 7.81
C GLN A 8 -8.54 1.37 8.08
N SER A 9 -8.17 1.03 9.31
CA SER A 9 -6.78 0.86 9.69
C SER A 9 -6.30 -0.57 9.42
N ASP A 10 -5.20 -0.70 8.70
CA ASP A 10 -4.50 -1.98 8.53
C ASP A 10 -3.84 -2.47 9.83
N ARG A 11 -3.68 -1.56 10.82
CA ARG A 11 -3.05 -1.84 12.11
C ARG A 11 -3.43 -0.82 13.18
N VAL A 12 -3.52 -1.26 14.43
CA VAL A 12 -3.77 -0.37 15.58
C VAL A 12 -2.49 -0.21 16.41
N LEU A 13 -2.12 1.03 16.68
CA LEU A 13 -1.15 1.40 17.72
C LEU A 13 -1.91 1.82 18.97
N PHE A 14 -1.90 0.98 20.00
CA PHE A 14 -2.51 1.30 21.28
C PHE A 14 -1.43 1.81 22.23
N VAL A 15 -1.55 3.03 22.75
CA VAL A 15 -0.49 3.65 23.57
C VAL A 15 -0.94 3.75 25.01
N ILE A 16 -0.15 3.21 25.94
CA ILE A 16 -0.33 3.39 27.38
C ILE A 16 0.84 4.16 27.98
N ASP A 17 0.58 4.82 29.09
CA ASP A 17 1.59 5.50 29.89
C ASP A 17 2.03 4.58 31.03
N ALA A 18 3.27 4.12 31.01
CA ALA A 18 3.80 3.19 32.01
C ALA A 18 3.78 3.76 33.44
N ALA A 19 3.91 5.08 33.59
CA ALA A 19 3.94 5.73 34.89
C ALA A 19 2.53 5.97 35.45
N ALA A 20 1.55 6.24 34.58
CA ALA A 20 0.16 6.50 34.98
C ALA A 20 -0.69 5.22 35.06
N ASP A 21 -0.37 4.21 34.24
CA ASP A 21 -1.04 2.91 34.19
C ASP A 21 -0.03 1.75 34.15
N PRO A 22 0.66 1.46 35.27
CA PRO A 22 1.67 0.40 35.33
C PRO A 22 1.11 -1.01 35.13
N GLN A 23 -0.21 -1.19 35.24
CA GLN A 23 -0.88 -2.48 35.08
C GLN A 23 -1.52 -2.64 33.70
N ALA A 24 -1.43 -1.63 32.83
CA ALA A 24 -2.09 -1.62 31.52
C ALA A 24 -3.61 -1.90 31.63
N LEU A 25 -4.28 -1.35 32.63
CA LEU A 25 -5.71 -1.51 32.83
C LEU A 25 -6.50 -0.99 31.63
N ALA A 26 -6.08 0.14 31.05
CA ALA A 26 -6.69 0.71 29.86
C ALA A 26 -6.67 -0.27 28.66
N TRP A 27 -5.59 -1.04 28.53
CA TRP A 27 -5.50 -2.10 27.52
C TRP A 27 -6.53 -3.20 27.78
N SER A 28 -6.62 -3.68 29.02
CA SER A 28 -7.52 -4.78 29.37
C SER A 28 -9.00 -4.42 29.16
N GLU A 29 -9.38 -3.18 29.43
CA GLU A 29 -10.75 -2.68 29.29
C GLU A 29 -11.11 -2.45 27.81
N GLU A 30 -10.20 -1.87 27.03
CA GLU A 30 -10.49 -1.49 25.64
C GLU A 30 -10.19 -2.60 24.61
N ARG A 31 -9.45 -3.65 24.97
CA ARG A 31 -9.09 -4.74 24.04
C ARG A 31 -10.32 -5.35 23.36
N ASN A 32 -11.38 -5.58 24.12
CA ASN A 32 -12.61 -6.19 23.61
C ASN A 32 -13.44 -5.24 22.72
N CYS A 33 -13.13 -3.94 22.74
CA CYS A 33 -13.76 -2.94 21.88
C CYS A 33 -13.00 -2.69 20.57
N LEU A 34 -11.80 -3.24 20.41
CA LEU A 34 -11.04 -3.14 19.16
C LEU A 34 -11.61 -4.09 18.09
N PRO A 35 -11.57 -3.70 16.79
CA PRO A 35 -12.08 -4.54 15.72
C PRO A 35 -11.40 -5.92 15.71
N SER A 36 -12.19 -6.99 15.62
CA SER A 36 -11.66 -8.34 15.45
C SER A 36 -11.00 -8.47 14.08
N GLY A 37 -9.76 -8.95 14.04
CA GLY A 37 -9.00 -9.17 12.80
C GLY A 37 -8.01 -8.07 12.42
N VAL A 38 -8.00 -6.93 13.11
CA VAL A 38 -6.95 -5.91 12.91
C VAL A 38 -5.80 -6.16 13.89
N PRO A 39 -4.55 -6.35 13.41
CA PRO A 39 -3.40 -6.57 14.28
C PRO A 39 -3.12 -5.34 15.16
N VAL A 40 -2.79 -5.59 16.43
CA VAL A 40 -2.60 -4.54 17.43
C VAL A 40 -1.20 -4.58 18.02
N THR A 41 -0.53 -3.44 18.05
CA THR A 41 0.72 -3.27 18.80
C THR A 41 0.50 -2.32 19.97
N LEU A 42 0.80 -2.82 21.16
CA LEU A 42 0.78 -2.05 22.39
C LEU A 42 2.11 -1.32 22.56
N LEU A 43 2.04 0.00 22.74
CA LEU A 43 3.17 0.86 23.04
C LEU A 43 3.11 1.27 24.50
N VAL A 44 4.10 0.82 25.27
CA VAL A 44 4.29 1.18 26.67
C VAL A 44 5.20 2.41 26.70
N ASN A 45 4.62 3.60 26.76
CA ASN A 45 5.33 4.86 26.70
C ASN A 45 5.82 5.33 28.08
N LYS A 46 6.78 6.25 28.11
CA LYS A 46 7.38 6.87 29.31
C LYS A 46 8.20 5.94 30.19
N ILE A 47 8.89 4.98 29.59
CA ILE A 47 9.78 4.06 30.33
C ILE A 47 10.95 4.75 31.04
N ASP A 48 11.27 5.99 30.66
CA ASP A 48 12.28 6.83 31.32
C ASP A 48 11.95 7.15 32.79
N LEU A 49 10.72 6.88 33.23
CA LEU A 49 10.26 7.12 34.60
C LEU A 49 10.43 5.88 35.52
N ASN A 50 11.19 4.86 35.11
CA ASN A 50 11.50 3.66 35.91
C ASN A 50 10.25 2.89 36.40
N ALA A 51 9.19 2.88 35.59
CA ALA A 51 7.98 2.13 35.90
C ALA A 51 8.20 0.60 35.75
N PRO A 52 7.58 -0.24 36.60
CA PRO A 52 7.67 -1.68 36.47
C PRO A 52 7.05 -2.17 35.15
N ALA A 53 7.70 -3.16 34.52
CA ALA A 53 7.20 -3.73 33.28
C ALA A 53 5.87 -4.46 33.52
N ALA A 54 4.81 -4.00 32.86
CA ALA A 54 3.52 -4.67 32.88
C ALA A 54 3.62 -6.02 32.16
N THR A 55 3.15 -7.10 32.80
CA THR A 55 2.92 -8.37 32.11
C THR A 55 1.60 -8.25 31.33
N VAL A 56 1.70 -7.88 30.05
CA VAL A 56 0.53 -7.71 29.19
C VAL A 56 0.24 -9.02 28.46
N THR A 57 -1.02 -9.46 28.50
CA THR A 57 -1.53 -10.60 27.75
C THR A 57 -2.51 -10.15 26.65
N GLY A 58 -2.56 -10.90 25.54
CA GLY A 58 -3.53 -10.69 24.46
C GLY A 58 -3.20 -9.59 23.43
N ALA A 59 -2.04 -8.95 23.54
CA ALA A 59 -1.47 -8.10 22.49
C ALA A 59 -0.61 -8.94 21.53
N ASP A 60 -0.71 -8.66 20.22
CA ASP A 60 0.10 -9.38 19.22
C ASP A 60 1.59 -9.01 19.33
N HIS A 61 1.86 -7.77 19.74
CA HIS A 61 3.21 -7.28 20.00
C HIS A 61 3.21 -6.14 21.03
N VAL A 62 4.23 -6.09 21.87
CA VAL A 62 4.40 -5.07 22.92
C VAL A 62 5.77 -4.42 22.76
N ILE A 63 5.80 -3.08 22.67
CA ILE A 63 7.04 -2.32 22.56
C ILE A 63 7.09 -1.25 23.63
N ALA A 64 8.15 -1.29 24.42
CA ALA A 64 8.49 -0.25 25.40
C ALA A 64 9.19 0.92 24.69
N VAL A 65 8.70 2.14 24.91
CA VAL A 65 9.27 3.37 24.33
C VAL A 65 9.32 4.50 25.35
N SER A 66 10.27 5.41 25.17
CA SER A 66 10.16 6.76 25.71
C SER A 66 10.11 7.73 24.54
N ALA A 67 8.95 8.33 24.31
CA ALA A 67 8.80 9.38 23.32
C ALA A 67 9.66 10.62 23.66
N ARG A 68 10.10 10.78 24.92
CA ARG A 68 10.92 11.90 25.38
C ARG A 68 12.40 11.68 25.09
N THR A 69 12.95 10.53 25.47
CA THR A 69 14.38 10.24 25.29
C THR A 69 14.68 9.64 23.91
N GLY A 70 13.65 9.13 23.23
CA GLY A 70 13.78 8.40 21.97
C GLY A 70 14.11 6.93 22.15
N GLU A 71 14.23 6.45 23.39
CA GLU A 71 14.44 5.04 23.69
C GLU A 71 13.29 4.17 23.15
N GLY A 72 13.63 3.02 22.58
CA GLY A 72 12.65 2.10 21.97
C GLY A 72 12.04 2.55 20.64
N LEU A 73 12.17 3.83 20.25
CA LEU A 73 11.67 4.32 18.95
C LEU A 73 12.35 3.66 17.74
N PRO A 74 13.66 3.33 17.74
CA PRO A 74 14.27 2.58 16.65
C PRO A 74 13.65 1.18 16.48
N ALA A 75 13.41 0.48 17.59
CA ALA A 75 12.77 -0.84 17.57
C ALA A 75 11.31 -0.76 17.08
N LEU A 76 10.57 0.27 17.52
CA LEU A 76 9.23 0.55 17.01
C LEU A 76 9.24 0.78 15.49
N ARG A 77 10.23 1.52 14.98
CA ARG A 77 10.36 1.81 13.55
C ARG A 77 10.61 0.54 12.74
N GLU A 78 11.51 -0.33 13.19
CA GLU A 78 11.77 -1.61 12.52
C GLU A 78 10.57 -2.55 12.57
N HIS A 79 9.86 -2.61 13.70
CA HIS A 79 8.61 -3.37 13.80
C HIS A 79 7.54 -2.87 12.82
N LEU A 80 7.35 -1.55 12.75
CA LEU A 80 6.40 -0.94 11.81
C LEU A 80 6.76 -1.25 10.35
N LYS A 81 8.05 -1.20 9.99
CA LYS A 81 8.52 -1.59 8.67
C LYS A 81 8.20 -3.06 8.37
N ALA A 82 8.54 -3.96 9.28
CA ALA A 82 8.26 -5.39 9.11
C ALA A 82 6.76 -5.67 8.97
N CYS A 83 5.91 -5.03 9.78
CA CYS A 83 4.46 -5.17 9.69
C CYS A 83 3.88 -4.70 8.35
N MET A 84 4.48 -3.70 7.71
CA MET A 84 4.03 -3.19 6.41
C MET A 84 4.67 -3.91 5.22
N GLY A 85 5.39 -5.02 5.45
CA GLY A 85 6.13 -5.73 4.40
C GLY A 85 7.26 -4.91 3.80
N TYR A 86 7.80 -3.94 4.55
CA TYR A 86 8.83 -3.04 4.09
C TYR A 86 10.20 -3.75 4.13
N ASP A 87 10.46 -4.60 3.14
CA ASP A 87 11.81 -5.05 2.86
C ASP A 87 12.60 -3.88 2.27
N SER A 88 13.73 -3.56 2.89
CA SER A 88 14.59 -2.41 2.51
C SER A 88 15.09 -2.42 1.05
N ALA A 89 14.93 -3.54 0.33
CA ALA A 89 15.17 -3.64 -1.11
C ALA A 89 14.03 -3.06 -1.98
N GLU A 90 12.82 -2.85 -1.44
CA GLU A 90 11.62 -2.51 -2.21
C GLU A 90 11.30 -1.02 -2.31
N THR A 91 12.08 -0.09 -1.74
CA THR A 91 11.73 1.35 -1.83
C THR A 91 11.70 1.85 -3.29
N GLY A 92 12.48 1.23 -4.17
CA GLY A 92 12.37 1.42 -5.62
C GLY A 92 11.23 0.63 -6.28
N LEU A 93 10.89 -0.55 -5.72
CA LEU A 93 9.86 -1.44 -6.25
C LEU A 93 8.45 -0.94 -5.93
N VAL A 94 8.22 -0.28 -4.79
CA VAL A 94 6.92 0.31 -4.42
C VAL A 94 6.61 1.52 -5.31
N SER A 95 7.57 2.42 -5.50
CA SER A 95 7.42 3.53 -6.46
C SER A 95 7.24 3.00 -7.90
N ALA A 96 7.95 1.93 -8.27
CA ALA A 96 7.78 1.24 -9.54
C ALA A 96 6.39 0.58 -9.69
N ARG A 97 5.86 -0.06 -8.65
CA ARG A 97 4.51 -0.63 -8.65
C ARG A 97 3.45 0.47 -8.76
N ALA A 98 3.59 1.57 -8.04
CA ALA A 98 2.64 2.69 -8.11
C ALA A 98 2.55 3.30 -9.52
N ARG A 99 3.69 3.56 -10.18
CA ARG A 99 3.70 4.03 -11.58
C ARG A 99 3.10 3.00 -12.55
N HIS A 100 3.34 1.70 -12.33
CA HIS A 100 2.77 0.66 -13.19
C HIS A 100 1.25 0.53 -13.00
N VAL A 101 0.76 0.67 -11.76
CA VAL A 101 -0.68 0.69 -11.47
C VAL A 101 -1.35 1.88 -12.14
N GLU A 102 -0.75 3.08 -12.07
CA GLU A 102 -1.27 4.27 -12.77
C GLU A 102 -1.30 4.06 -14.29
N ALA A 103 -0.24 3.47 -14.86
CA ALA A 103 -0.18 3.14 -16.29
C ALA A 103 -1.26 2.13 -16.71
N LEU A 104 -1.53 1.10 -15.90
CA LEU A 104 -2.63 0.15 -16.13
C LEU A 104 -4.00 0.83 -16.07
N GLN A 105 -4.24 1.69 -15.07
CA GLN A 105 -5.50 2.43 -14.93
C GLN A 105 -5.74 3.40 -16.09
N ARG A 106 -4.69 4.04 -16.60
CA ARG A 106 -4.78 4.85 -17.83
C ARG A 106 -5.13 4.00 -19.03
N ALA A 107 -4.48 2.85 -19.20
CA ALA A 107 -4.75 1.94 -20.32
C ALA A 107 -6.20 1.42 -20.30
N GLU A 108 -6.70 1.04 -19.13
CA GLU A 108 -8.09 0.61 -18.92
C GLU A 108 -9.09 1.71 -19.35
N ARG A 109 -8.90 2.94 -18.85
CA ARG A 109 -9.75 4.09 -19.19
C ARG A 109 -9.80 4.37 -20.70
N HIS A 110 -8.66 4.26 -21.37
CA HIS A 110 -8.60 4.41 -22.83
C HIS A 110 -9.31 3.26 -23.56
N ALA A 111 -9.16 2.02 -23.09
CA ALA A 111 -9.86 0.87 -23.65
C ALA A 111 -11.39 0.98 -23.48
N GLU A 112 -11.86 1.46 -22.33
CA GLU A 112 -13.28 1.74 -22.09
C GLU A 112 -13.82 2.80 -23.05
N ARG A 113 -13.10 3.92 -23.23
CA ARG A 113 -13.48 4.99 -24.17
C ARG A 113 -13.48 4.50 -25.62
N ALA A 114 -12.52 3.67 -26.01
CA ALA A 114 -12.49 3.04 -27.32
C ALA A 114 -13.74 2.15 -27.53
N PHE A 115 -14.13 1.38 -26.52
CA PHE A 115 -15.33 0.55 -26.55
C PHE A 115 -16.62 1.38 -26.66
N GLU A 116 -16.73 2.47 -25.89
CA GLU A 116 -17.85 3.41 -25.98
C GLU A 116 -17.95 4.05 -27.37
N GLN A 117 -16.83 4.52 -27.92
CA GLN A 117 -16.79 5.13 -29.25
C GLN A 117 -17.14 4.15 -30.37
N LEU A 118 -16.69 2.90 -30.25
CA LEU A 118 -17.03 1.83 -31.19
C LEU A 118 -18.54 1.54 -31.19
N THR A 119 -19.14 1.45 -30.00
CA THR A 119 -20.54 1.07 -29.82
C THR A 119 -21.52 2.21 -30.08
N GLN A 120 -21.18 3.44 -29.71
CA GLN A 120 -22.09 4.60 -29.79
C GLN A 120 -21.86 5.44 -31.06
N SER A 121 -20.61 5.68 -31.43
CA SER A 121 -20.27 6.68 -32.46
C SER A 121 -19.80 6.06 -33.78
N ARG A 122 -19.45 4.76 -33.78
CA ARG A 122 -18.82 4.06 -34.93
C ARG A 122 -17.64 4.82 -35.54
N ALA A 123 -16.98 5.64 -34.72
CA ALA A 123 -15.91 6.53 -35.14
C ALA A 123 -14.58 5.79 -35.07
N GLY A 124 -14.25 5.02 -36.12
CA GLY A 124 -13.06 4.16 -36.15
C GLY A 124 -11.74 4.91 -35.89
N GLU A 125 -11.64 6.17 -36.31
CA GLU A 125 -10.46 7.01 -36.06
C GLU A 125 -10.27 7.33 -34.57
N LEU A 126 -11.36 7.58 -33.83
CA LEU A 126 -11.30 7.84 -32.39
C LEU A 126 -10.97 6.57 -31.62
N VAL A 127 -11.56 5.43 -32.03
CA VAL A 127 -11.25 4.11 -31.47
C VAL A 127 -9.75 3.80 -31.65
N ALA A 128 -9.19 4.07 -32.84
CA ALA A 128 -7.78 3.85 -33.10
C ALA A 128 -6.87 4.73 -32.23
N GLU A 129 -7.23 5.99 -32.02
CA GLU A 129 -6.47 6.90 -31.17
C GLU A 129 -6.52 6.50 -29.69
N GLU A 130 -7.69 6.14 -29.16
CA GLU A 130 -7.80 5.66 -27.78
C GLU A 130 -6.99 4.36 -27.56
N LEU A 131 -7.01 3.43 -28.52
CA LEU A 131 -6.18 2.21 -28.43
C LEU A 131 -4.68 2.51 -28.52
N ARG A 132 -4.26 3.51 -29.31
CA ARG A 132 -2.87 3.96 -29.37
C ARG A 132 -2.41 4.53 -28.03
N LEU A 133 -3.27 5.31 -27.37
CA LEU A 133 -2.99 5.86 -26.03
C LEU A 133 -2.95 4.76 -24.96
N ALA A 134 -3.83 3.76 -25.04
CA ALA A 134 -3.79 2.59 -24.17
C ALA A 134 -2.49 1.80 -24.34
N GLN A 135 -2.07 1.56 -25.59
CA GLN A 135 -0.78 0.92 -25.89
C GLN A 135 0.39 1.71 -25.32
N GLY A 136 0.41 3.03 -25.50
CA GLY A 136 1.46 3.90 -24.96
C GLY A 136 1.59 3.79 -23.44
N ALA A 137 0.47 3.81 -22.72
CA ALA A 137 0.45 3.63 -21.28
C ALA A 137 1.02 2.26 -20.86
N LEU A 138 0.67 1.17 -21.57
CA LEU A 138 1.24 -0.15 -21.31
C LEU A 138 2.75 -0.23 -21.63
N GLY A 139 3.20 0.49 -22.67
CA GLY A 139 4.61 0.58 -23.06
C GLY A 139 5.50 1.23 -22.00
N GLU A 140 4.95 2.12 -21.16
CA GLU A 140 5.66 2.70 -20.01
C GLU A 140 6.03 1.64 -18.94
N ILE A 141 5.32 0.51 -18.91
CA ILE A 141 5.54 -0.59 -17.96
C ILE A 141 6.64 -1.52 -18.45
N THR A 142 6.63 -1.86 -19.75
CA THR A 142 7.57 -2.82 -20.34
C THR A 142 8.91 -2.19 -20.75
N GLY A 143 8.99 -0.86 -20.74
CA GLY A 143 10.12 -0.13 -21.31
C GLY A 143 10.01 -0.12 -22.84
N GLU A 144 9.39 0.93 -23.36
CA GLU A 144 9.20 1.26 -24.78
C GLU A 144 8.88 0.07 -25.71
N PHE A 145 7.58 -0.20 -25.88
CA PHE A 145 7.04 -0.99 -26.99
C PHE A 145 6.37 -0.01 -27.96
N HIS A 146 7.07 0.36 -29.04
CA HIS A 146 6.59 1.39 -29.96
C HIS A 146 5.52 0.83 -30.91
N SER A 147 4.73 1.72 -31.52
CA SER A 147 3.74 1.36 -32.54
C SER A 147 4.38 0.60 -33.71
N ASP A 148 5.64 0.90 -34.03
CA ASP A 148 6.42 0.21 -35.06
C ASP A 148 6.75 -1.24 -34.69
N ASP A 149 6.94 -1.57 -33.40
CA ASP A 149 7.18 -2.95 -32.96
C ASP A 149 5.92 -3.81 -33.09
N LEU A 150 4.76 -3.20 -32.87
CA LEU A 150 3.46 -3.84 -33.05
C LEU A 150 3.15 -4.03 -34.55
N LEU A 151 3.37 -3.01 -35.38
CA LEU A 151 3.20 -3.10 -36.84
C LEU A 151 4.18 -4.12 -37.45
N GLY A 152 5.44 -4.13 -37.02
CA GLY A 152 6.44 -5.11 -37.43
C GLY A 152 6.02 -6.54 -37.11
N ARG A 153 5.29 -6.79 -36.02
CA ARG A 153 4.80 -8.13 -35.66
C ARG A 153 3.51 -8.53 -36.40
N ILE A 154 2.64 -7.56 -36.71
CA ILE A 154 1.42 -7.79 -37.51
C ILE A 154 1.76 -8.02 -38.99
N PHE A 155 2.73 -7.28 -39.54
CA PHE A 155 3.12 -7.36 -40.94
C PHE A 155 4.33 -8.28 -41.21
N GLY A 156 5.11 -8.63 -40.20
CA GLY A 156 6.24 -9.57 -40.33
C GLY A 156 5.83 -11.02 -40.64
N SER A 157 4.56 -11.37 -40.43
CA SER A 157 3.98 -12.66 -40.81
C SER A 157 3.35 -12.65 -42.22
N PHE A 158 3.27 -11.49 -42.88
CA PHE A 158 2.92 -11.41 -44.29
C PHE A 158 4.20 -11.55 -45.12
N CYS A 159 4.48 -12.75 -45.61
CA CYS A 159 5.42 -12.92 -46.71
C CYS A 159 4.89 -12.12 -47.92
N ILE A 160 5.43 -10.91 -48.14
CA ILE A 160 5.35 -10.28 -49.46
C ILE A 160 6.28 -11.11 -50.35
N GLY A 161 5.65 -12.02 -51.09
CA GLY A 161 6.33 -12.93 -52.01
C GLY A 161 7.20 -12.16 -53.01
N LYS A 162 8.40 -12.70 -53.23
CA LYS A 162 8.98 -12.73 -54.57
C LYS A 162 8.35 -13.89 -55.34
#